data_AF-A0A3D4UVI6-F1
#
_entry.id   AF-A0A3D4UVI6-F1
#
_cell.length_a   1.000
_cell.length_b   1.000
_cell.length_c   1.000
_cell.angle_alpha   90.00
_cell.angle_beta   90.00
_cell.angle_gamma   90.00
#
_symmetry.space_group_name_H-M   'P 1'
#
loop_
_entity.id
_entity.type
_entity.pdbx_description
1 polymer ?
#
loop_
_entity_poly.entity_id
_entity_poly.type
_entity_poly.pdbx_seq_one_letter_code
_entity_poly.pdbx_strand_id
1 'polypeptide(L)'
;GREIMVQSWYQGGISVFDWTDPNNPVEIAFQDYGPVAADQMANGGSWSVYWYNGAIVSSEIARGLDIFELEANPYITQNEIDAANSVKLDYLNAQGQPKFVWPHTFALSKAYVDQLERNKELDNTTVEMARQSLANAEAANPKVRKKILTELADKMDGMASGNEKVKMLTESVRGLASNQ
;
A
#
# COMPACT_ATOMS: atom_id res chain seq x y z
N GLY A 1 -2.63 -4.27 8.34
CA GLY A 1 -2.16 -4.00 6.96
C GLY A 1 -0.68 -3.73 6.99
N ARG A 2 -0.20 -2.79 6.16
CA ARG A 2 1.13 -2.19 6.30
C ARG A 2 1.01 -0.75 6.78
N GLU A 3 2.01 -0.27 7.50
CA GLU A 3 2.13 1.12 7.93
C GLU A 3 3.25 1.78 7.12
N ILE A 4 2.87 2.55 6.10
CA ILE A 4 3.83 3.24 5.23
C ILE A 4 3.88 4.72 5.61
N MET A 5 5.07 5.21 5.90
CA MET A 5 5.33 6.60 6.25
C MET A 5 6.09 7.29 5.12
N VAL A 6 5.69 8.52 4.79
CA VAL A 6 6.46 9.41 3.90
C VAL A 6 6.98 10.56 4.75
N GLN A 7 8.28 10.84 4.67
CA GLN A 7 8.95 11.82 5.53
C GLN A 7 9.90 12.70 4.74
N SER A 8 9.90 13.99 5.06
CA SER A 8 10.79 15.00 4.50
C SER A 8 12.03 15.20 5.37
N TRP A 9 13.19 15.34 4.74
CA TRP A 9 14.50 15.44 5.38
C TRP A 9 15.30 16.67 4.93
N TYR A 10 14.64 17.80 4.67
CA TYR A 10 15.32 19.00 4.13
C TYR A 10 16.16 18.61 2.90
N GLN A 11 17.45 18.95 2.89
CA GLN A 11 18.36 18.63 1.79
C GLN A 11 18.62 17.13 1.62
N GLY A 12 18.26 16.30 2.60
CA GLY A 12 18.23 14.84 2.49
C GLY A 12 17.01 14.31 1.73
N GLY A 13 16.13 15.18 1.21
CA GLY A 13 15.07 14.75 0.32
C GLY A 13 13.85 14.19 1.02
N ILE A 14 13.30 13.13 0.44
CA ILE A 14 12.11 12.42 0.93
C ILE A 14 12.48 10.95 1.07
N SER A 15 12.11 10.35 2.19
CA SER A 15 12.16 8.89 2.37
C SER A 15 10.75 8.35 2.55
N VAL A 16 10.51 7.16 2.02
CA VAL A 16 9.31 6.36 2.24
C VAL A 16 9.72 5.11 3.01
N PHE A 17 9.16 4.92 4.19
CA PHE A 17 9.49 3.83 5.09
C PHE A 17 8.31 2.87 5.28
N ASP A 18 8.60 1.58 5.35
CA ASP A 18 7.71 0.61 5.96
C ASP A 18 7.98 0.54 7.47
N TRP A 19 6.99 0.99 8.24
CA TRP A 19 6.96 1.02 9.70
C TRP A 19 6.10 -0.09 10.31
N THR A 20 5.66 -1.06 9.51
CA THR A 20 4.80 -2.16 9.98
C THR A 20 5.41 -2.94 11.14
N ASP A 21 6.74 -3.06 11.19
CA ASP A 21 7.50 -3.48 12.39
C ASP A 21 8.32 -2.29 12.92
N PRO A 22 7.85 -1.61 13.97
CA PRO A 22 8.55 -0.47 14.56
C PRO A 22 9.96 -0.79 15.10
N ASN A 23 10.28 -2.07 15.34
CA ASN A 23 11.63 -2.46 15.78
C ASN A 23 12.61 -2.61 14.61
N ASN A 24 12.11 -2.69 13.38
CA ASN A 24 12.91 -2.89 12.18
C ASN A 24 12.31 -2.12 10.97
N PRO A 25 12.27 -0.77 11.02
CA PRO A 25 11.78 0.02 9.90
C PRO A 25 12.71 -0.12 8.69
N VAL A 26 12.12 -0.22 7.50
CA VAL A 26 12.86 -0.40 6.23
C VAL A 26 12.51 0.73 5.27
N GLU A 27 13.51 1.41 4.72
CA GLU A 27 13.28 2.35 3.62
C GLU A 27 12.92 1.58 2.34
N ILE A 28 11.82 1.98 1.68
CA ILE A 28 11.25 1.28 0.53
C ILE A 28 11.25 2.12 -0.76
N ALA A 29 11.45 3.44 -0.63
CA ALA A 29 11.67 4.38 -1.73
C ALA A 29 12.26 5.69 -1.18
N PHE A 30 12.95 6.45 -2.02
CA PHE A 30 13.47 7.76 -1.66
C PHE A 30 13.53 8.68 -2.90
N GLN A 31 13.63 9.97 -2.63
CA GLN A 31 13.95 11.00 -3.62
C GLN A 31 15.00 11.94 -3.02
N ASP A 32 16.18 11.97 -3.62
CA ASP A 32 17.23 12.91 -3.24
C ASP A 32 17.13 14.22 -4.00
N TYR A 33 17.50 15.31 -3.34
CA TYR A 33 17.74 16.59 -4.01
C TYR A 33 19.23 16.78 -4.25
N GLY A 34 19.60 17.04 -5.50
CA GLY A 34 20.89 17.65 -5.80
C GLY A 34 21.00 19.05 -5.18
N PRO A 35 22.22 19.57 -4.98
CA PRO A 35 22.46 20.85 -4.32
C PRO A 35 21.66 21.98 -4.98
N VAL A 36 21.15 22.91 -4.16
CA VAL A 36 20.40 24.07 -4.65
C VAL A 36 21.31 25.02 -5.44
N ALA A 37 22.56 25.17 -5.02
CA ALA A 37 23.62 25.86 -5.75
C ALA A 37 24.90 25.01 -5.71
N ALA A 38 25.60 24.92 -6.83
CA ALA A 38 26.75 24.02 -6.98
C ALA A 38 28.02 24.55 -6.27
N ASP A 39 28.11 25.86 -6.04
CA ASP A 39 29.33 26.58 -5.65
C ASP A 39 29.19 27.37 -4.34
N GLN A 40 28.01 27.40 -3.73
CA GLN A 40 27.76 28.15 -2.51
C GLN A 40 26.68 27.51 -1.63
N MET A 41 26.78 27.74 -0.31
CA MET A 41 25.76 27.27 0.63
C MET A 41 24.45 28.02 0.41
N ALA A 42 23.37 27.27 0.18
CA ALA A 42 22.01 27.79 0.05
C ALA A 42 21.03 26.92 0.84
N ASN A 43 19.94 27.52 1.31
CA ASN A 43 18.84 26.79 1.93
C ASN A 43 18.01 26.08 0.86
N GLY A 44 17.50 24.89 1.20
CA GLY A 44 16.84 24.02 0.25
C GLY A 44 16.36 22.71 0.87
N GLY A 45 15.72 21.91 0.03
CA GLY A 45 15.21 20.60 0.33
C GLY A 45 13.72 20.58 0.71
N SER A 46 13.18 19.37 0.90
CA SER A 46 11.77 19.19 1.25
C SER A 46 11.50 19.69 2.67
N TRP A 47 10.65 20.71 2.79
CA TRP A 47 10.18 21.27 4.05
C TRP A 47 9.07 20.43 4.68
N SER A 48 8.16 19.93 3.84
CA SER A 48 7.04 19.10 4.26
C SER A 48 6.57 18.23 3.12
N VAL A 49 6.14 17.01 3.43
CA VAL A 49 5.64 16.04 2.46
C VAL A 49 4.40 15.34 2.99
N TYR A 50 3.41 15.09 2.12
CA TYR A 50 2.17 14.41 2.47
C TYR A 50 1.71 13.49 1.35
N TRP A 51 1.17 12.33 1.72
CA TRP A 51 0.43 11.49 0.78
C TRP A 51 -1.00 12.00 0.62
N TYR A 52 -1.46 12.14 -0.62
CA TYR A 52 -2.81 12.55 -0.95
C TYR A 52 -3.32 11.85 -2.22
N ASN A 53 -4.28 10.94 -2.07
CA ASN A 53 -4.98 10.27 -3.17
C ASN A 53 -4.08 9.54 -4.18
N GLY A 54 -2.91 9.08 -3.74
CA GLY A 54 -1.89 8.38 -4.54
C GLY A 54 -0.67 9.21 -4.89
N ALA A 55 -0.77 10.54 -4.75
CA ALA A 55 0.35 11.44 -4.93
C ALA A 55 1.11 11.64 -3.62
N ILE A 56 2.43 11.81 -3.71
CA ILE A 56 3.28 12.32 -2.66
C ILE A 56 3.56 13.79 -2.99
N VAL A 57 2.97 14.70 -2.23
CA VAL A 57 3.02 16.14 -2.46
C VAL A 57 4.04 16.75 -1.51
N SER A 58 5.12 17.31 -2.06
CA SER A 58 6.22 17.90 -1.29
C SER A 58 6.31 19.40 -1.55
N SER A 59 6.40 20.18 -0.48
CA SER A 59 6.81 21.58 -0.54
C SER A 59 8.32 21.64 -0.31
N GLU A 60 9.06 22.07 -1.32
CA GLU A 60 10.50 22.27 -1.30
C GLU A 60 10.81 23.77 -1.08
N ILE A 61 11.83 24.07 -0.27
CA ILE A 61 12.12 25.42 0.26
C ILE A 61 12.44 26.46 -0.83
N ALA A 62 13.10 26.07 -1.92
CA ALA A 62 13.67 26.96 -2.94
C ALA A 62 12.99 26.85 -4.33
N ARG A 63 12.52 25.68 -4.69
CA ARG A 63 12.00 25.25 -6.00
C ARG A 63 10.47 25.15 -6.01
N GLY A 64 9.82 25.12 -4.84
CA GLY A 64 8.37 25.21 -4.73
C GLY A 64 7.68 23.87 -4.49
N LEU A 65 6.94 23.35 -5.47
CA LEU A 65 6.08 22.18 -5.32
C LEU A 65 6.57 21.02 -6.20
N ASP A 66 6.80 19.87 -5.57
CA ASP A 66 7.01 18.60 -6.27
C ASP A 66 5.84 17.65 -6.01
N ILE A 67 5.48 16.87 -7.03
CA ILE A 67 4.46 15.83 -6.96
C ILE A 67 5.06 14.54 -7.51
N PHE A 68 5.07 13.50 -6.67
CA PHE A 68 5.59 12.19 -7.02
C PHE A 68 4.48 11.14 -6.96
N GLU A 69 4.67 10.05 -7.69
CA GLU A 69 3.89 8.82 -7.56
C GLU A 69 4.84 7.67 -7.26
N LEU A 70 4.38 6.68 -6.49
CA LEU A 70 5.16 5.48 -6.24
C LEU A 70 5.07 4.54 -7.44
N GLU A 71 6.22 4.01 -7.86
CA GLU A 71 6.30 2.90 -8.79
C GLU A 71 6.53 1.58 -8.03
N ALA A 72 5.99 0.49 -8.58
CA ALA A 72 6.19 -0.83 -8.00
C ALA A 72 7.68 -1.20 -8.02
N ASN A 73 8.15 -1.79 -6.91
CA ASN A 73 9.54 -2.17 -6.73
C ASN A 73 9.63 -3.43 -5.83
N PRO A 74 10.84 -3.95 -5.52
CA PRO A 74 10.99 -5.15 -4.70
C PRO A 74 10.35 -5.09 -3.31
N TYR A 75 10.05 -3.89 -2.77
CA TYR A 75 9.48 -3.67 -1.45
C TYR A 75 7.99 -3.32 -1.45
N ILE A 76 7.44 -2.89 -2.57
CA ILE A 76 6.01 -2.53 -2.71
C ILE A 76 5.48 -2.97 -4.08
N THR A 77 4.44 -3.80 -4.11
CA THR A 77 3.86 -4.27 -5.39
C THR A 77 2.88 -3.27 -5.98
N GLN A 78 2.56 -3.45 -7.26
CA GLN A 78 1.51 -2.67 -7.92
C GLN A 78 0.15 -2.85 -7.21
N ASN A 79 -0.17 -4.06 -6.72
CA ASN A 79 -1.41 -4.28 -5.99
C ASN A 79 -1.48 -3.45 -4.70
N GLU A 80 -0.34 -3.28 -4.01
CA GLU A 80 -0.27 -2.45 -2.80
C GLU A 80 -0.45 -0.96 -3.13
N ILE A 81 0.12 -0.49 -4.24
CA ILE A 81 -0.08 0.89 -4.74
C ILE A 81 -1.55 1.10 -5.15
N ASP A 82 -2.12 0.18 -5.90
CA ASP A 82 -3.52 0.24 -6.34
C ASP A 82 -4.49 0.20 -5.14
N ALA A 83 -4.18 -0.61 -4.13
CA ALA A 83 -4.92 -0.66 -2.88
C ALA A 83 -4.82 0.69 -2.15
N ALA A 84 -3.63 1.26 -1.98
CA ALA A 84 -3.46 2.60 -1.39
C ALA A 84 -4.29 3.65 -2.13
N ASN A 85 -4.28 3.60 -3.46
CA ASN A 85 -4.98 4.55 -4.34
C ASN A 85 -6.50 4.38 -4.37
N SER A 86 -7.04 3.29 -3.81
CA SER A 86 -8.50 3.07 -3.70
C SER A 86 -9.16 3.95 -2.65
N VAL A 87 -8.39 4.51 -1.71
CA VAL A 87 -8.87 5.53 -0.78
C VAL A 87 -8.78 6.89 -1.46
N LYS A 88 -9.92 7.59 -1.53
CA LYS A 88 -10.01 8.96 -2.05
C LYS A 88 -10.60 9.88 -0.99
N LEU A 89 -9.92 10.99 -0.78
CA LEU A 89 -10.28 12.07 0.12
C LEU A 89 -10.70 13.27 -0.73
N ASP A 90 -11.85 13.86 -0.43
CA ASP A 90 -12.24 15.15 -1.01
C ASP A 90 -11.43 16.31 -0.41
N TYR A 91 -10.95 16.11 0.82
CA TYR A 91 -10.15 17.07 1.58
C TYR A 91 -9.24 16.33 2.57
N LEU A 92 -8.01 16.82 2.75
CA LEU A 92 -7.07 16.34 3.75
C LEU A 92 -6.51 17.51 4.57
N ASN A 93 -6.71 17.46 5.89
CA ASN A 93 -5.90 18.18 6.86
C ASN A 93 -4.89 17.21 7.47
N ALA A 94 -3.61 17.37 7.15
CA ALA A 94 -2.55 16.49 7.63
C ALA A 94 -2.43 16.46 9.17
N GLN A 95 -2.74 17.57 9.85
CA GLN A 95 -2.72 17.62 11.32
C GLN A 95 -3.83 16.78 11.97
N GLY A 96 -4.90 16.50 11.22
CA GLY A 96 -6.04 15.71 11.71
C GLY A 96 -5.77 14.21 11.79
N GLN A 97 -4.67 13.72 11.20
CA GLN A 97 -4.27 12.31 11.16
C GLN A 97 -5.45 11.36 10.94
N PRO A 98 -6.24 11.54 9.85
CA PRO A 98 -7.44 10.76 9.64
C PRO A 98 -7.11 9.28 9.50
N LYS A 99 -7.94 8.43 10.11
CA LYS A 99 -7.84 6.98 9.90
C LYS A 99 -8.39 6.63 8.52
N PHE A 100 -7.58 6.00 7.69
CA PHE A 100 -8.02 5.48 6.40
C PHE A 100 -8.77 4.14 6.56
N VAL A 101 -9.84 3.98 5.80
CA VAL A 101 -10.59 2.73 5.67
C VAL A 101 -10.58 2.35 4.21
N TRP A 102 -9.99 1.19 3.90
CA TRP A 102 -9.87 0.73 2.53
C TRP A 102 -11.14 0.01 2.08
N PRO A 103 -11.67 0.35 0.89
CA PRO A 103 -12.76 -0.42 0.30
C PRO A 103 -12.30 -1.83 -0.08
N HIS A 104 -13.21 -2.79 0.00
CA HIS A 104 -12.94 -4.16 -0.43
C HIS A 104 -12.82 -4.22 -1.96
N THR A 105 -11.58 -4.26 -2.45
CA THR A 105 -11.22 -4.28 -3.87
C THR A 105 -10.33 -5.48 -4.18
N PHE A 106 -10.29 -5.92 -5.44
CA PHE A 106 -9.38 -7.00 -5.85
C PHE A 106 -7.92 -6.61 -5.58
N ALA A 107 -7.56 -5.35 -5.80
CA ALA A 107 -6.24 -4.81 -5.46
C ALA A 107 -5.91 -5.01 -3.96
N LEU A 108 -6.82 -4.68 -3.04
CA LEU A 108 -6.61 -4.88 -1.60
C LEU A 108 -6.39 -6.37 -1.25
N SER A 109 -7.20 -7.26 -1.79
CA SER A 109 -7.02 -8.70 -1.54
C SER A 109 -5.72 -9.25 -2.11
N LYS A 110 -5.35 -8.85 -3.34
CA LYS A 110 -4.08 -9.24 -3.96
C LYS A 110 -2.88 -8.67 -3.18
N ALA A 111 -2.98 -7.44 -2.68
CA ALA A 111 -1.96 -6.81 -1.84
C ALA A 111 -1.70 -7.60 -0.56
N TYR A 112 -2.74 -8.12 0.10
CA TYR A 112 -2.54 -8.99 1.25
C TYR A 112 -1.86 -10.32 0.90
N VAL A 113 -2.20 -10.92 -0.25
CA VAL A 113 -1.49 -12.12 -0.74
C VAL A 113 -0.02 -11.83 -1.00
N ASP A 114 0.30 -10.71 -1.64
CA ASP A 114 1.70 -10.30 -1.90
C ASP A 114 2.47 -10.08 -0.60
N GLN A 115 1.84 -9.49 0.43
CA GLN A 115 2.46 -9.32 1.75
C GLN A 115 2.72 -10.65 2.46
N LEU A 116 1.74 -11.57 2.42
CA LEU A 116 1.86 -12.89 3.03
C LEU A 116 2.97 -13.72 2.38
N GLU A 117 3.12 -13.64 1.06
CA GLU A 117 4.23 -14.26 0.34
C GLU A 117 5.57 -13.62 0.72
N ARG A 118 5.66 -12.28 0.69
CA ARG A 118 6.88 -11.52 1.01
C ARG A 118 7.42 -11.86 2.40
N ASN A 119 6.53 -12.00 3.37
CA ASN A 119 6.85 -12.32 4.76
C ASN A 119 6.99 -13.82 5.03
N LYS A 120 6.78 -14.68 4.01
CA LYS A 120 6.79 -16.14 4.12
C LYS A 120 5.79 -16.67 5.14
N GLU A 121 4.65 -15.98 5.25
CA GLU A 121 3.55 -16.33 6.16
C GLU A 121 2.59 -17.37 5.54
N LEU A 122 2.63 -17.53 4.22
CA LEU A 122 1.94 -18.60 3.48
C LEU A 122 2.94 -19.37 2.62
N ASP A 123 2.68 -20.66 2.41
CA ASP A 123 3.45 -21.46 1.48
C ASP A 123 3.08 -21.12 0.01
N ASN A 124 4.01 -21.37 -0.91
CA ASN A 124 3.84 -21.04 -2.33
C ASN A 124 2.60 -21.68 -2.96
N THR A 125 2.17 -22.86 -2.51
CA THR A 125 0.99 -23.53 -3.07
C THR A 125 -0.28 -22.79 -2.67
N THR A 126 -0.35 -22.32 -1.43
CA THR A 126 -1.46 -21.50 -0.93
C THR A 126 -1.48 -20.13 -1.60
N VAL A 127 -0.32 -19.48 -1.78
CA VAL A 127 -0.20 -18.19 -2.47
C VAL A 127 -0.71 -18.30 -3.91
N GLU A 128 -0.22 -19.28 -4.69
CA GLU A 128 -0.64 -19.45 -6.09
C GLU A 128 -2.13 -19.79 -6.21
N MET A 129 -2.66 -20.60 -5.29
CA MET A 129 -4.09 -20.89 -5.25
C MET A 129 -4.93 -19.64 -4.97
N ALA A 130 -4.50 -18.77 -4.06
CA ALA A 130 -5.19 -17.52 -3.76
C ALA A 130 -5.14 -16.56 -4.96
N ARG A 131 -3.97 -16.41 -5.60
CA ARG A 131 -3.80 -15.62 -6.83
C ARG A 131 -4.73 -16.09 -7.94
N GLN A 132 -4.72 -17.39 -8.24
CA GLN A 132 -5.56 -17.96 -9.28
C GLN A 132 -7.05 -17.79 -8.98
N SER A 133 -7.45 -17.97 -7.73
CA SER A 133 -8.85 -17.79 -7.31
C SER A 133 -9.31 -16.35 -7.47
N LEU A 134 -8.49 -15.37 -7.06
CA LEU A 134 -8.75 -13.94 -7.24
C LEU A 134 -8.84 -13.56 -8.73
N ALA A 135 -7.90 -14.04 -9.55
CA ALA A 135 -7.91 -13.79 -11.00
C ALA A 135 -9.15 -14.37 -11.69
N ASN A 136 -9.52 -15.61 -11.35
CA ASN A 136 -10.72 -16.26 -11.89
C ASN A 136 -12.00 -15.52 -11.47
N ALA A 137 -12.08 -15.08 -10.21
CA ALA A 137 -13.22 -14.31 -9.71
C ALA A 137 -13.36 -12.97 -10.44
N GLU A 138 -12.25 -12.26 -10.67
CA GLU A 138 -12.26 -10.97 -11.36
C GLU A 138 -12.78 -11.08 -12.79
N ALA A 139 -12.37 -12.11 -13.52
CA ALA A 139 -12.82 -12.39 -14.88
C ALA A 139 -14.26 -12.97 -14.97
N ALA A 140 -14.82 -13.45 -13.86
CA ALA A 140 -16.12 -14.10 -13.85
C ALA A 140 -17.31 -13.11 -13.80
N ASN A 141 -18.49 -13.58 -14.23
CA ASN A 141 -19.74 -12.87 -14.00
C ASN A 141 -20.09 -12.81 -12.49
N PRO A 142 -20.96 -11.89 -12.04
CA PRO A 142 -21.20 -11.64 -10.60
C PRO A 142 -21.60 -12.88 -9.79
N LYS A 143 -22.47 -13.75 -10.34
CA LYS A 143 -22.92 -14.97 -9.64
C LYS A 143 -21.77 -15.96 -9.41
N VAL A 144 -20.95 -16.19 -10.45
CA VAL A 144 -19.80 -17.10 -10.36
C VAL A 144 -18.70 -16.49 -9.50
N ARG A 145 -18.42 -15.19 -9.67
CA ARG A 145 -17.47 -14.42 -8.87
C ARG A 145 -17.77 -14.53 -7.37
N LYS A 146 -19.02 -14.28 -6.97
CA LYS A 146 -19.44 -14.40 -5.56
C LYS A 146 -19.17 -15.78 -4.98
N LYS A 147 -19.45 -16.83 -5.74
CA LYS A 147 -19.15 -18.22 -5.35
C LYS A 147 -17.65 -18.43 -5.13
N ILE A 148 -16.81 -18.08 -6.11
CA ILE A 148 -15.35 -18.25 -6.03
C ILE A 148 -14.78 -17.49 -4.82
N LEU A 149 -15.21 -16.24 -4.61
CA LEU A 149 -14.74 -15.43 -3.48
C LEU A 149 -15.17 -16.02 -2.13
N THR A 150 -16.40 -16.53 -2.02
CA THR A 150 -16.87 -17.18 -0.79
C THR A 150 -16.04 -18.43 -0.47
N GLU A 151 -15.80 -19.28 -1.47
CA GLU A 151 -14.98 -20.50 -1.31
C GLU A 151 -13.52 -20.15 -0.94
N LEU A 152 -12.95 -19.11 -1.56
CA LEU A 152 -11.61 -18.62 -1.22
C LEU A 152 -11.57 -18.11 0.23
N ALA A 153 -12.54 -17.29 0.63
CA ALA A 153 -12.61 -16.77 1.99
C ALA A 153 -12.70 -17.89 3.03
N ASP A 154 -13.56 -18.88 2.84
CA ASP A 154 -13.70 -20.00 3.77
C ASP A 154 -12.42 -20.82 3.88
N LYS A 155 -11.70 -20.99 2.77
CA LYS A 155 -10.40 -21.65 2.76
C LYS A 155 -9.34 -20.85 3.53
N MET A 156 -9.26 -19.53 3.31
CA MET A 156 -8.33 -18.66 4.05
C MET A 156 -8.67 -18.60 5.54
N ASP A 157 -9.95 -18.57 5.90
CA ASP A 157 -10.43 -18.59 7.28
C ASP A 157 -9.98 -19.87 8.02
N GLY A 158 -10.10 -21.03 7.37
CA GLY A 158 -9.60 -22.29 7.90
C GLY A 158 -8.07 -22.34 8.09
N MET A 159 -7.32 -21.50 7.38
CA MET A 159 -5.87 -21.37 7.49
C MET A 159 -5.43 -20.29 8.48
N ALA A 160 -6.34 -19.41 8.89
CA ALA A 160 -5.99 -18.20 9.62
C ALA A 160 -5.19 -18.48 10.89
N SER A 161 -5.46 -19.56 11.65
CA SER A 161 -4.65 -20.05 12.79
C SER A 161 -3.98 -18.98 13.67
N GLY A 162 -4.64 -17.83 13.91
CA GLY A 162 -4.08 -16.70 14.67
C GLY A 162 -3.22 -15.70 13.87
N ASN A 163 -2.89 -15.97 12.61
CA ASN A 163 -2.29 -15.02 11.68
C ASN A 163 -3.31 -13.93 11.32
N GLU A 164 -3.04 -12.71 11.79
CA GLU A 164 -3.90 -11.55 11.61
C GLU A 164 -4.00 -11.10 10.15
N LYS A 165 -2.93 -11.28 9.36
CA LYS A 165 -2.93 -10.85 7.95
C LYS A 165 -3.73 -11.80 7.06
N VAL A 166 -3.75 -13.10 7.38
CA VAL A 166 -4.67 -14.05 6.74
C VAL A 166 -6.12 -13.68 7.07
N LYS A 167 -6.43 -13.27 8.30
CA LYS A 167 -7.78 -12.76 8.63
C LYS A 167 -8.14 -11.51 7.82
N MET A 168 -7.22 -10.55 7.70
CA MET A 168 -7.43 -9.35 6.87
C MET A 168 -7.70 -9.70 5.40
N LEU A 169 -6.98 -10.68 4.85
CA LEU A 169 -7.26 -11.23 3.51
C LEU A 169 -8.67 -11.83 3.45
N THR A 170 -9.02 -12.70 4.40
CA THR A 170 -10.35 -13.32 4.49
C THR A 170 -11.46 -12.27 4.53
N GLU A 171 -11.34 -11.27 5.39
CA GLU A 171 -12.29 -10.16 5.51
C GLU A 171 -12.41 -9.38 4.20
N SER A 172 -11.28 -9.05 3.57
CA SER A 172 -11.27 -8.36 2.27
C SER A 172 -12.00 -9.15 1.19
N VAL A 173 -11.76 -10.46 1.12
CA VAL A 173 -12.40 -11.37 0.15
C VAL A 173 -13.90 -11.54 0.44
N ARG A 174 -14.31 -11.67 1.71
CA ARG A 174 -15.73 -11.73 2.10
C ARG A 174 -16.47 -10.43 1.77
N GLY A 175 -15.84 -9.29 2.04
CA GLY A 175 -16.38 -7.98 1.71
C GLY A 175 -16.54 -7.81 0.19
N LEU A 176 -15.55 -8.21 -0.59
CA LEU A 176 -15.63 -8.25 -2.05
C LEU A 176 -16.81 -9.08 -2.56
N ALA A 177 -17.02 -10.27 -2.00
CA ALA A 177 -18.10 -11.18 -2.38
C ALA A 177 -19.50 -10.60 -2.06
N SER A 178 -19.58 -9.79 -1.01
CA SER A 178 -20.82 -9.14 -0.57
C SER A 178 -21.22 -7.98 -1.49
N ASN A 179 -20.26 -7.38 -2.18
CA ASN A 179 -20.46 -6.27 -3.11
C ASN A 179 -20.82 -6.71 -4.55
N GLN A 180 -20.92 -8.03 -4.82
CA GLN A 180 -21.23 -8.60 -6.15
C GLN A 180 -22.69 -9.00 -6.32
#